data_AF-A0A385FY36-F1
#
_entry.id   AF-A0A385FY36-F1
#
_cell.length_a   1.000
_cell.length_b   1.000
_cell.length_c   1.000
_cell.angle_alpha   90.00
_cell.angle_beta   90.00
_cell.angle_gamma   90.00
#
_symmetry.space_group_name_H-M   'P 1'
#
loop_
_entity.id
_entity.type
_entity.pdbx_description
1 polymer ?
#
loop_
_entity_poly.entity_id
_entity_poly.type
_entity_poly.pdbx_seq_one_letter_code
_entity_poly.pdbx_strand_id
1 'polypeptide(L)'
;MDTIERTQQQARELLNSRIDSVTDLVKARQHVADLEAQLVDAKKDNKKAYVRATKDGWSPEELKKLGLDQATTTRRRATKKPTETQSAPTANA
;
A
#
# COMPACT_ATOMS: atom_id res chain seq x y z
N MET A 1 32.35 0.05 -35.93
CA MET A 1 31.98 0.68 -34.66
C MET A 1 33.12 0.41 -33.72
N ASP A 2 33.82 1.47 -33.34
CA ASP A 2 35.10 1.35 -32.66
C ASP A 2 34.90 1.05 -31.17
N THR A 3 35.88 0.40 -30.53
CA THR A 3 35.79 -0.02 -29.11
C THR A 3 35.48 1.15 -28.16
N ILE A 4 35.98 2.34 -28.48
CA ILE A 4 35.71 3.58 -27.73
C ILE A 4 34.23 3.96 -27.82
N GLU A 5 33.66 3.94 -29.03
CA GLU A 5 32.24 4.26 -29.26
C GLU A 5 31.34 3.27 -28.51
N ARG A 6 31.67 1.98 -28.55
CA ARG A 6 30.93 0.94 -27.83
C ARG A 6 30.95 1.18 -26.32
N THR A 7 32.11 1.52 -25.77
CA THR A 7 32.28 1.77 -24.33
C THR A 7 31.49 3.01 -23.91
N GLN A 8 31.52 4.07 -24.73
CA GLN A 8 30.74 5.28 -24.49
C GLN A 8 29.24 5.00 -24.51
N GLN A 9 28.76 4.20 -25.46
CA GLN A 9 27.36 3.81 -25.56
C GLN A 9 26.91 3.03 -24.31
N GLN A 10 27.70 2.04 -23.88
CA GLN A 10 27.40 1.27 -22.66
C GLN A 10 27.37 2.15 -21.41
N ALA A 11 28.28 3.11 -21.28
CA ALA A 11 28.28 4.05 -20.16
C ALA A 11 27.02 4.92 -20.14
N ARG A 12 26.54 5.36 -21.31
CA ARG A 12 25.29 6.13 -21.46
C ARG A 12 24.06 5.30 -21.10
N GLU A 13 23.99 4.06 -21.59
CA GLU A 13 22.88 3.14 -21.28
C GLU A 13 22.78 2.87 -19.78
N LEU A 14 23.93 2.64 -19.12
CA LEU A 14 23.97 2.45 -17.67
C LEU A 14 23.51 3.70 -16.91
N LEU A 15 23.92 4.89 -17.36
CA LEU A 15 23.48 6.13 -16.75
C LEU A 15 21.97 6.34 -16.92
N ASN A 16 21.43 6.07 -18.12
CA ASN A 16 20.00 6.18 -18.41
C ASN A 16 19.18 5.25 -17.51
N SER A 17 19.57 3.97 -17.41
CA SER A 17 18.91 2.99 -16.54
C SER A 17 18.89 3.43 -15.07
N ARG A 18 19.97 4.06 -14.60
CA ARG A 18 20.04 4.62 -13.24
C ARG A 18 19.13 5.84 -13.08
N ILE A 19 19.09 6.72 -14.08
CA ILE A 19 18.19 7.88 -14.09
C ILE A 19 16.75 7.40 -14.02
N ASP A 20 16.35 6.44 -14.85
CA ASP A 20 15.00 5.89 -14.87
C ASP A 20 14.61 5.32 -13.48
N SER A 21 15.52 4.56 -12.86
CA SER A 21 15.30 3.99 -11.52
C SER A 21 15.07 5.07 -10.45
N VAL A 22 15.84 6.17 -10.49
CA VAL A 22 15.68 7.28 -9.56
C VAL A 22 14.38 8.05 -9.85
N THR A 23 14.05 8.26 -11.12
CA THR A 23 12.81 8.90 -11.55
C THR A 23 11.59 8.12 -11.06
N ASP A 24 11.59 6.80 -11.19
CA ASP A 24 10.49 5.95 -10.73
C ASP A 24 10.36 5.95 -9.21
N LEU A 25 11.48 5.98 -8.49
CA LEU A 25 11.46 6.13 -7.02
C LEU A 25 10.84 7.48 -6.61
N VAL A 26 11.19 8.57 -7.29
CA VAL A 26 10.62 9.90 -6.98
C VAL A 26 9.12 9.91 -7.26
N LYS A 27 8.67 9.36 -8.40
CA LYS A 27 7.24 9.22 -8.71
C LYS A 27 6.51 8.39 -7.65
N ALA A 28 7.08 7.25 -7.24
CA ALA A 28 6.49 6.41 -6.20
C ALA A 28 6.37 7.15 -4.87
N ARG A 29 7.38 7.93 -4.47
CA ARG A 29 7.35 8.75 -3.25
C ARG A 29 6.28 9.84 -3.31
N GLN A 30 6.14 10.52 -4.45
CA GLN A 30 5.08 11.51 -4.65
C GLN A 30 3.71 10.85 -4.54
N HIS A 31 3.51 9.70 -5.20
CA HIS A 31 2.25 8.97 -5.14
C HIS A 31 1.88 8.52 -3.71
N VAL A 32 2.86 8.08 -2.91
CA VAL A 32 2.63 7.77 -1.49
C VAL A 32 2.16 9.01 -0.73
N ALA A 33 2.82 10.15 -0.89
CA ALA A 33 2.43 11.40 -0.23
C ALA A 33 1.01 11.84 -0.63
N ASP A 34 0.66 11.74 -1.91
CA ASP A 34 -0.67 12.08 -2.42
C ASP A 34 -1.76 11.17 -1.81
N LEU A 35 -1.49 9.86 -1.72
CA LEU A 35 -2.41 8.90 -1.10
C LEU A 35 -2.55 9.12 0.41
N GLU A 36 -1.47 9.47 1.10
CA GLU A 36 -1.52 9.83 2.53
C GLU A 36 -2.37 11.07 2.76
N ALA A 37 -2.24 12.09 1.91
CA ALA A 37 -3.09 13.28 1.96
C ALA A 37 -4.57 12.94 1.73
N GLN A 38 -4.88 12.15 0.71
CA GLN A 38 -6.24 11.66 0.45
C GLN A 38 -6.79 10.85 1.61
N LEU A 39 -5.95 10.03 2.26
CA LEU A 39 -6.33 9.22 3.41
C LEU A 39 -6.66 10.10 4.63
N VAL A 40 -5.92 11.20 4.85
CA VAL A 40 -6.22 12.16 5.90
C VAL A 40 -7.59 12.81 5.68
N ASP A 41 -7.89 13.23 4.46
CA ASP A 41 -9.16 13.87 4.15
C ASP A 41 -10.34 12.87 4.20
N ALA A 42 -10.15 11.67 3.67
CA ALA A 42 -11.11 10.58 3.80
C ALA A 42 -11.41 10.25 5.27
N LYS A 43 -10.39 10.25 6.15
CA LYS A 43 -10.58 10.06 7.60
C LYS A 43 -11.37 11.20 8.23
N LYS A 44 -11.12 12.45 7.85
CA LYS A 44 -11.90 13.60 8.34
C LYS A 44 -13.36 13.47 7.94
N ASP A 45 -13.62 13.11 6.69
CA ASP A 45 -14.99 12.99 6.19
C ASP A 45 -15.73 11.80 6.82
N ASN A 46 -15.04 10.68 7.02
CA ASN A 46 -15.58 9.56 7.81
C ASN A 46 -15.95 10.00 9.23
N LYS A 47 -15.08 10.74 9.92
CA LYS A 47 -15.38 11.28 11.26
C LYS A 47 -16.59 12.21 11.24
N LYS A 48 -16.69 13.11 10.26
CA LYS A 48 -17.85 14.01 10.10
C LYS A 48 -19.13 13.20 9.88
N ALA A 49 -19.10 12.17 9.04
CA ALA A 49 -20.25 11.31 8.76
C ALA A 49 -20.70 10.55 10.02
N TYR A 50 -19.75 10.00 10.79
CA TYR A 50 -20.05 9.35 12.07
C TYR A 50 -20.73 10.32 13.05
N VAL A 51 -20.16 11.53 13.21
CA VAL A 51 -20.76 12.56 14.08
C VAL A 51 -22.16 12.94 13.59
N ARG A 52 -22.37 13.08 12.28
CA ARG A 52 -23.69 13.35 11.70
C ARG A 52 -24.67 12.22 12.03
N ALA A 53 -24.28 10.97 11.85
CA ALA A 53 -25.12 9.83 12.20
C ALA A 53 -25.53 9.86 13.69
N THR A 54 -24.59 10.17 14.59
CA THR A 54 -24.92 10.30 16.03
C THR A 54 -25.86 11.46 16.34
N LYS A 55 -25.79 12.56 15.56
CA LYS A 55 -26.74 13.69 15.66
C LYS A 55 -28.11 13.34 15.09
N ASP A 56 -28.15 12.51 14.05
CA ASP A 56 -29.37 12.03 13.41
C ASP A 56 -30.08 10.93 14.23
N GLY A 57 -29.59 10.65 15.44
CA GLY A 57 -30.24 9.76 16.42
C GLY A 57 -29.68 8.34 16.48
N TRP A 58 -28.63 8.02 15.71
CA TRP A 58 -27.98 6.72 15.78
C TRP A 58 -27.13 6.58 17.04
N SER A 59 -27.37 5.52 17.82
CA SER A 59 -26.49 5.20 18.94
C SER A 59 -25.18 4.56 18.48
N PRO A 60 -24.07 4.70 19.25
CA PRO A 60 -22.80 4.05 18.94
C PRO A 60 -22.91 2.52 18.82
N GLU A 61 -23.79 1.89 19.61
CA GLU A 61 -23.99 0.43 19.57
C GLU A 61 -24.72 -0.03 18.30
N GLU A 62 -25.64 0.78 17.76
CA GLU A 62 -26.28 0.50 16.48
C GLU A 62 -25.29 0.66 15.33
N LEU A 63 -24.51 1.74 15.32
CA LEU A 63 -23.44 1.93 14.33
C LEU A 63 -22.44 0.77 14.37
N LYS A 64 -22.06 0.31 15.57
CA LYS A 64 -21.17 -0.83 15.76
C LYS A 64 -21.78 -2.15 15.29
N LYS A 65 -23.07 -2.40 15.53
CA LYS A 65 -23.79 -3.57 14.99
C LYS A 65 -23.81 -3.56 13.45
N LEU A 66 -23.82 -2.37 12.84
CA LEU A 66 -23.71 -2.17 11.40
C LEU A 66 -22.26 -2.18 10.87
N GLY A 67 -21.26 -2.33 11.76
CA GLY A 67 -19.84 -2.31 11.38
C GLY A 67 -19.27 -0.93 11.09
N LEU A 68 -19.99 0.14 11.42
CA LEU A 68 -19.59 1.54 11.27
C LEU A 68 -18.91 2.05 12.55
N ASP A 69 -17.88 1.34 13.02
CA ASP A 69 -17.13 1.74 14.21
C ASP A 69 -16.31 3.01 13.92
N GLN A 70 -16.20 3.88 14.93
CA GLN A 70 -15.48 5.15 14.87
C GLN A 70 -13.97 4.94 14.63
N ALA A 71 -13.45 3.77 15.05
CA ALA A 71 -12.08 3.37 14.80
C ALA A 71 -12.01 2.47 13.56
N THR A 72 -11.49 3.01 12.47
CA THR A 72 -11.06 2.29 11.25
C THR A 72 -9.96 1.24 11.48
N THR A 73 -9.75 0.78 12.72
CA THR A 73 -9.06 -0.47 12.99
C THR A 73 -9.94 -1.58 12.46
N THR A 74 -9.70 -1.90 11.18
CA THR A 74 -10.02 -3.19 10.60
C THR A 74 -9.49 -4.22 11.58
N ARG A 75 -10.37 -4.71 12.46
CA ARG A 75 -10.08 -5.85 13.30
C ARG A 75 -10.03 -7.00 12.30
N ARG A 76 -8.83 -7.21 11.75
CA ARG A 76 -8.49 -8.31 10.84
C ARG A 76 -8.89 -9.55 11.62
N ARG A 77 -10.09 -10.03 11.38
CA ARG A 77 -10.61 -11.24 12.01
C ARG A 77 -9.71 -12.32 11.43
N ALA A 78 -8.70 -12.71 12.22
CA ALA A 78 -7.73 -13.72 11.86
C ALA A 78 -8.51 -14.99 11.56
N THR A 79 -8.75 -15.23 10.27
CA THR A 79 -9.12 -16.54 9.77
C THR A 79 -7.94 -17.43 10.07
N LYS A 80 -8.16 -18.33 11.03
CA LYS A 80 -7.21 -19.36 11.46
C LYS A 80 -6.66 -20.05 10.21
N LYS A 81 -5.35 -19.96 10.03
CA LYS A 81 -4.58 -20.69 9.03
C LYS A 81 -4.76 -22.20 9.30
N PRO A 82 -5.21 -23.02 8.34
CA PRO A 82 -5.02 -24.45 8.44
C PRO A 82 -3.52 -24.72 8.31
N THR A 83 -2.98 -25.40 9.31
CA THR A 83 -1.66 -26.01 9.27
C THR A 83 -1.70 -27.11 8.22
N GLU A 84 -1.21 -26.85 7.01
CA GLU A 84 -0.79 -27.93 6.11
C GLU A 84 0.68 -28.22 6.36
N THR A 85 0.86 -29.21 7.23
CA THR A 85 2.02 -30.10 7.24
C THR A 85 2.16 -30.72 5.86
N GLN A 86 3.21 -30.37 5.11
CA GLN A 86 3.77 -31.28 4.12
C GLN A 86 5.27 -31.43 4.37
N SER A 87 5.57 -32.55 4.99
CA SER A 87 6.90 -33.12 5.14
C SER A 87 7.37 -33.69 3.79
N ALA A 88 8.52 -33.21 3.31
CA ALA A 88 9.58 -33.90 2.55
C ALA A 88 9.24 -34.53 1.16
N PRO A 89 10.22 -34.90 0.29
CA PRO A 89 11.68 -34.96 0.48
C PRO A 89 12.57 -34.38 -0.66
N THR A 90 13.86 -34.39 -0.35
CA THR A 90 15.11 -34.20 -1.10
C THR A 90 15.17 -34.79 -2.52
N ALA A 91 15.91 -34.12 -3.43
CA ALA A 91 17.00 -34.64 -4.28
C ALA A 91 17.06 -34.02 -5.69
N ASN A 92 18.16 -33.36 -6.05
CA ASN A 92 19.05 -33.94 -7.06
C ASN A 92 20.45 -33.32 -7.02
N ALA A 93 21.43 -34.20 -7.20
CA ALA A 93 22.86 -33.95 -7.27
C ALA A 93 23.29 -33.59 -8.71
#